data_AF-A0A2D6T335-F1
#
_entry.id   AF-A0A2D6T335-F1
#
_cell.length_a   1.000
_cell.length_b   1.000
_cell.length_c   1.000
_cell.angle_alpha   90.00
_cell.angle_beta   90.00
_cell.angle_gamma   90.00
#
_symmetry.space_group_name_H-M   'P 1'
#
loop_
_entity.id
_entity.type
_entity.pdbx_description
1 polymer ?
#
loop_
_entity_poly.entity_id
_entity_poly.type
_entity_poly.pdbx_seq_one_letter_code
_entity_poly.pdbx_strand_id
1 'polypeptide(L)'
;MTSAGAGGAVRRASGSGPVHWAELRLSNPAPATADGPLPAGDPAGAPFLRTWTGGDGRSRTKSDLLPYGQVAGERLSAEIPLVGFQYVLAPASLNYDWHRAPQRQFVLFITGGAEIENGLGERHKVLPGGIYLGEEETGQGHITRALEGRERFSIFAHLG
;
A
#
# COMPACT_ATOMS: atom_id res chain seq x y z
N MET A 1 16.45 11.93 -24.94
CA MET A 1 16.76 12.38 -23.58
C MET A 1 15.77 11.71 -22.64
N THR A 2 16.23 10.75 -21.84
CA THR A 2 15.40 10.00 -20.89
C THR A 2 15.15 10.87 -19.66
N SER A 3 13.90 11.24 -19.39
CA SER A 3 13.53 11.86 -18.12
C SER A 3 13.70 10.83 -17.01
N ALA A 4 14.61 11.11 -16.09
CA ALA A 4 14.70 10.39 -14.83
C ALA A 4 13.43 10.73 -14.02
N GLY A 5 12.54 9.76 -13.87
CA GLY A 5 11.30 9.93 -13.11
C GLY A 5 11.61 10.34 -11.67
N ALA A 6 10.90 11.36 -11.20
CA ALA A 6 10.80 11.71 -9.80
C ALA A 6 10.20 10.53 -9.03
N GLY A 7 11.06 9.66 -8.51
CA GLY A 7 10.65 8.51 -7.71
C GLY A 7 11.76 8.14 -6.76
N GLY A 8 11.43 7.95 -5.48
CA GLY A 8 12.32 7.27 -4.56
C GLY A 8 12.66 5.91 -5.15
N ALA A 9 13.95 5.62 -5.29
CA ALA A 9 14.42 4.35 -5.79
C ALA A 9 14.76 3.46 -4.59
N VAL A 10 14.12 2.30 -4.52
CA VAL A 10 14.50 1.25 -3.58
C VAL A 10 15.29 0.24 -4.36
N ARG A 11 16.55 0.05 -3.96
CA ARG A 11 17.41 -0.95 -4.57
C ARG A 11 17.47 -2.15 -3.63
N ARG A 12 17.00 -3.29 -4.14
CA ARG A 12 17.26 -4.58 -3.51
C ARG A 12 18.74 -4.90 -3.68
N ALA A 13 19.41 -5.17 -2.57
CA ALA A 13 20.79 -5.65 -2.58
C ALA A 13 20.83 -7.01 -1.86
N SER A 14 20.15 -8.00 -2.43
CA SER A 14 20.36 -9.40 -2.08
C SER A 14 20.22 -10.25 -3.34
N GLY A 15 20.97 -11.36 -3.39
CA GLY A 15 20.81 -12.39 -4.44
C GLY A 15 19.45 -13.09 -4.36
N SER A 16 19.34 -14.31 -4.89
CA SER A 16 18.10 -15.10 -4.91
C SER A 16 17.55 -15.52 -3.53
N GLY A 17 18.20 -15.14 -2.43
CA GLY A 17 17.75 -15.39 -1.05
C GLY A 17 16.85 -14.31 -0.45
N PRO A 18 16.47 -14.45 0.84
CA PRO A 18 15.67 -13.49 1.57
C PRO A 18 16.26 -12.07 1.52
N VAL A 19 15.40 -11.06 1.54
CA VAL A 19 15.84 -9.66 1.64
C VAL A 19 16.25 -9.40 3.08
N HIS A 20 17.57 -9.26 3.30
CA HIS A 20 18.11 -8.95 4.62
C HIS A 20 18.12 -7.44 4.91
N TRP A 21 18.15 -6.60 3.87
CA TRP A 21 18.07 -5.16 3.98
C TRP A 21 17.63 -4.53 2.64
N ALA A 22 17.05 -3.33 2.72
CA ALA A 22 16.73 -2.50 1.56
C ALA A 22 17.19 -1.07 1.83
N GLU A 23 17.86 -0.45 0.85
CA GLU A 23 18.14 0.99 0.91
C GLU A 23 16.92 1.74 0.36
N LEU A 24 16.27 2.51 1.23
CA LEU A 24 15.16 3.39 0.87
C LEU A 24 15.70 4.80 0.64
N ARG A 25 15.85 5.20 -0.63
CA ARG A 25 16.15 6.59 -0.98
C ARG A 25 14.85 7.35 -1.20
N LEU A 26 14.43 8.09 -0.20
CA LEU A 26 13.31 9.04 -0.33
C LEU A 26 13.83 10.31 -1.00
N SER A 27 13.66 10.44 -2.31
CA SER A 27 13.70 11.75 -2.93
C SER A 27 12.34 12.40 -2.65
N ASN A 28 12.34 13.61 -2.07
CA ASN A 28 11.14 14.43 -1.91
C ASN A 28 11.10 15.54 -2.99
N PRO A 29 11.06 15.22 -4.30
CA PRO A 29 10.83 16.26 -5.30
C PRO A 29 9.35 16.68 -5.25
N ALA A 30 9.10 17.98 -5.42
CA ALA A 30 7.75 18.47 -5.66
C ALA A 30 7.10 17.67 -6.82
N PRO A 31 5.82 17.29 -6.73
CA PRO A 31 5.23 16.32 -7.65
C PRO A 31 5.22 16.85 -9.09
N ALA A 32 5.90 16.14 -9.99
CA ALA A 32 5.79 16.32 -11.43
C ALA A 32 4.71 15.36 -11.94
N THR A 33 3.50 15.91 -12.15
CA THR A 33 2.46 15.43 -13.07
C THR A 33 2.43 13.91 -13.33
N ALA A 34 1.91 13.15 -12.36
CA ALA A 34 1.20 11.91 -12.65
C ALA A 34 -0.30 12.25 -12.59
N ASP A 35 -1.09 11.74 -13.54
CA ASP A 35 -2.53 11.99 -13.58
C ASP A 35 -3.18 11.56 -12.25
N GLY A 36 -3.54 12.57 -11.46
CA GLY A 36 -3.95 12.48 -10.07
C GLY A 36 -2.75 12.57 -9.11
N PRO A 37 -2.56 13.68 -8.37
CA PRO A 37 -1.57 13.70 -7.30
C PRO A 37 -1.96 12.63 -6.28
N LEU A 38 -1.03 11.76 -5.88
CA LEU A 38 -1.04 11.35 -4.48
C LEU A 38 -1.03 12.67 -3.69
N PRO A 39 -2.02 12.94 -2.84
CA PRO A 39 -2.10 14.23 -2.18
C PRO A 39 -0.75 14.48 -1.50
N ALA A 40 -0.14 15.63 -1.78
CA ALA A 40 0.98 16.12 -0.99
C ALA A 40 0.62 15.89 0.47
N GLY A 41 1.42 15.10 1.20
CA GLY A 41 1.04 14.48 2.47
C GLY A 41 0.04 15.35 3.23
N ASP A 42 -1.22 14.93 3.24
CA ASP A 42 -2.33 15.80 3.61
C ASP A 42 -2.01 16.43 4.97
N PRO A 43 -2.06 17.77 5.14
CA PRO A 43 -1.87 18.41 6.44
C PRO A 43 -2.76 17.79 7.54
N ALA A 44 -3.86 17.14 7.18
CA ALA A 44 -4.74 16.44 8.08
C ALA A 44 -4.34 14.97 8.40
N GLY A 45 -3.54 14.27 7.58
CA GLY A 45 -3.24 12.85 7.84
C GLY A 45 -2.55 12.05 6.74
N ALA A 46 -2.34 10.76 6.98
CA ALA A 46 -1.83 9.79 6.00
C ALA A 46 -2.99 9.20 5.16
N PRO A 47 -3.03 9.42 3.84
CA PRO A 47 -4.05 8.81 2.99
C PRO A 47 -3.83 7.30 2.85
N PHE A 48 -4.91 6.53 2.82
CA PHE A 48 -4.86 5.09 2.55
C PHE A 48 -6.09 4.61 1.78
N LEU A 49 -5.93 3.51 1.05
CA LEU A 49 -7.06 2.80 0.44
C LEU A 49 -7.60 1.78 1.44
N ARG A 50 -8.87 1.91 1.81
CA ARG A 50 -9.58 0.96 2.68
C ARG A 50 -10.42 0.01 1.84
N THR A 51 -10.39 -1.28 2.15
CA THR A 51 -11.33 -2.29 1.64
C THR A 51 -12.07 -2.98 2.79
N TRP A 52 -13.36 -3.23 2.61
CA TRP A 52 -14.22 -3.92 3.58
C TRP A 52 -15.33 -4.69 2.88
N THR A 53 -15.95 -5.65 3.58
CA THR A 53 -17.10 -6.40 3.08
C THR A 53 -18.39 -5.57 3.23
N GLY A 54 -19.07 -5.30 2.12
CA GLY A 54 -20.38 -4.65 2.10
C GLY A 54 -21.51 -5.57 2.58
N GLY A 55 -22.69 -5.00 2.85
CA GLY A 55 -23.87 -5.76 3.31
C GLY A 55 -24.38 -6.80 2.30
N ASP A 56 -23.98 -6.69 1.03
CA ASP A 56 -24.24 -7.65 -0.04
C ASP A 56 -23.16 -8.74 -0.17
N GLY A 57 -22.22 -8.83 0.77
CA GLY A 57 -21.14 -9.82 0.78
C GLY A 57 -20.01 -9.54 -0.21
N ARG A 58 -20.11 -8.48 -1.02
CA ARG A 58 -19.08 -8.04 -1.97
C ARG A 58 -18.20 -6.96 -1.33
N SER A 59 -16.91 -6.96 -1.66
CA SER A 59 -16.00 -5.94 -1.12
C SER A 59 -16.23 -4.57 -1.74
N ARG A 60 -15.91 -3.52 -0.99
CA ARG A 60 -15.98 -2.11 -1.38
C ARG A 60 -14.68 -1.43 -1.05
N THR A 61 -14.35 -0.37 -1.77
CA THR A 61 -13.15 0.44 -1.56
C THR A 61 -13.49 1.90 -1.30
N LYS A 62 -12.62 2.57 -0.53
CA LYS A 62 -12.70 4.02 -0.32
C LYS A 62 -11.31 4.56 0.01
N SER A 63 -10.98 5.74 -0.52
CA SER A 63 -9.85 6.52 -0.02
C SER A 63 -10.22 7.14 1.34
N ASP A 64 -9.44 6.83 2.36
CA ASP A 64 -9.63 7.32 3.72
C ASP A 64 -8.33 7.93 4.28
N LEU A 65 -8.40 8.46 5.49
CA LEU A 65 -7.31 9.21 6.10
C LEU A 65 -7.02 8.71 7.52
N LEU A 66 -5.74 8.43 7.80
CA LEU A 66 -5.23 8.28 9.17
C LEU A 66 -4.90 9.68 9.70
N PRO A 67 -5.73 10.28 10.56
CA PRO A 67 -5.55 11.66 10.96
C PRO A 67 -4.26 11.83 11.76
N TYR A 68 -3.54 12.93 11.53
CA TYR A 68 -2.39 13.30 12.34
C TYR A 68 -2.79 14.25 13.47
N GLY A 69 -2.28 13.97 14.67
CA GLY A 69 -2.17 14.95 15.75
C GLY A 69 -0.83 15.69 15.67
N GLN A 70 -0.67 16.73 16.50
CA GLN A 70 0.63 17.39 16.71
C GLN A 70 1.16 17.06 18.11
N VAL A 71 2.38 16.55 18.20
CA VAL A 71 3.07 16.28 19.46
C VAL A 71 4.52 16.72 19.33
N ALA A 72 4.99 17.58 20.24
CA ALA A 72 6.37 18.06 20.27
C ALA A 72 6.92 18.61 18.92
N GLY A 73 6.04 19.20 18.08
CA GLY A 73 6.41 19.73 16.77
C GLY A 73 6.39 18.69 15.62
N GLU A 74 6.09 17.43 15.92
CA GLU A 74 5.89 16.37 14.94
C GLU A 74 4.41 16.16 14.63
N ARG A 75 4.13 15.66 13.43
CA ARG A 75 2.79 15.23 13.00
C ARG A 75 2.76 13.72 12.90
N LEU A 76 1.98 13.07 13.76
CA LEU A 76 1.87 11.61 13.80
C LEU A 76 0.41 11.19 13.92
N SER A 77 0.08 10.02 13.37
CA SER A 77 -1.20 9.38 13.65
C SER A 77 -1.28 8.95 15.11
N ALA A 78 -2.48 8.62 15.59
CA ALA A 78 -2.59 7.84 16.82
C ALA A 78 -1.78 6.54 16.70
N GLU A 79 -1.25 6.05 17.83
CA GLU A 79 -0.62 4.73 17.87
C GLU A 79 -1.64 3.66 17.48
N ILE A 80 -1.22 2.77 16.59
CA ILE A 80 -2.01 1.63 16.17
C ILE A 80 -1.29 0.38 16.67
N PRO A 81 -1.83 -0.31 17.69
CA PRO A 81 -1.24 -1.55 18.18
C PRO A 81 -1.20 -2.59 17.07
N LEU A 82 -0.05 -3.26 16.92
CA LEU A 82 0.13 -4.38 16.01
C LEU A 82 0.33 -5.66 16.80
N VAL A 83 -0.34 -6.73 16.39
CA VAL A 83 -0.10 -8.08 16.94
C VAL A 83 1.03 -8.81 16.23
N GLY A 84 1.50 -8.25 15.10
CA GLY A 84 2.65 -8.75 14.36
C GLY A 84 2.88 -7.99 13.07
N PHE A 85 3.99 -8.29 12.38
CA PHE A 85 4.26 -7.78 11.05
C PHE A 85 5.11 -8.77 10.24
N GLN A 86 5.10 -8.60 8.92
CA GLN A 86 5.87 -9.42 7.99
C GLN A 86 6.44 -8.57 6.85
N TYR A 87 7.68 -8.85 6.45
CA TYR A 87 8.20 -8.37 5.17
C TYR A 87 7.76 -9.31 4.06
N VAL A 88 7.18 -8.75 3.00
CA VAL A 88 6.65 -9.51 1.88
C VAL A 88 7.33 -9.08 0.60
N LEU A 89 7.94 -10.04 -0.09
CA LEU A 89 8.43 -9.90 -1.45
C LEU A 89 7.46 -10.64 -2.39
N ALA A 90 6.65 -9.88 -3.13
CA ALA A 90 5.71 -10.46 -4.09
C ALA A 90 6.26 -10.36 -5.52
N PRO A 91 6.13 -11.43 -6.33
CA PRO A 91 6.71 -11.47 -7.67
C PRO A 91 6.02 -10.50 -8.62
N ALA A 92 6.76 -10.10 -9.66
CA ALA A 92 6.23 -9.31 -10.78
C ALA A 92 5.02 -9.93 -11.49
N SER A 93 4.88 -11.26 -11.42
CA SER A 93 3.77 -12.01 -12.01
C SER A 93 2.55 -12.14 -11.09
N LEU A 94 2.55 -11.50 -9.90
CA LEU A 94 1.46 -11.60 -8.95
C LEU A 94 0.12 -11.21 -9.61
N ASN A 95 -0.80 -12.16 -9.61
CA ASN A 95 -2.19 -11.98 -10.01
C ASN A 95 -3.01 -12.92 -9.12
N TYR A 96 -3.33 -12.45 -7.92
CA TYR A 96 -4.03 -13.24 -6.93
C TYR A 96 -5.53 -13.00 -7.07
N ASP A 97 -6.22 -14.01 -7.61
CA ASP A 97 -7.67 -14.03 -7.85
C ASP A 97 -8.46 -13.85 -6.54
N TRP A 98 -9.79 -13.75 -6.60
CA TRP A 98 -10.67 -13.43 -5.47
C TRP A 98 -10.26 -14.10 -4.16
N HIS A 99 -9.83 -13.28 -3.21
CA HIS A 99 -9.41 -13.73 -1.89
C HIS A 99 -9.79 -12.69 -0.84
N ARG A 100 -10.01 -13.17 0.38
CA ARG A 100 -10.26 -12.34 1.55
C ARG A 100 -8.95 -11.83 2.13
N ALA A 101 -9.03 -10.72 2.85
CA ALA A 101 -7.96 -10.39 3.77
C ALA A 101 -7.85 -11.53 4.81
N PRO A 102 -6.67 -12.12 5.03
CA PRO A 102 -6.50 -13.19 6.02
C PRO A 102 -6.76 -12.73 7.46
N GLN A 103 -6.65 -11.43 7.70
CA GLN A 103 -6.97 -10.71 8.93
C GLN A 103 -7.04 -9.21 8.62
N ARG A 104 -7.53 -8.39 9.55
CA ARG A 104 -7.38 -6.93 9.45
C ARG A 104 -5.91 -6.54 9.47
N GLN A 105 -5.44 -5.87 8.42
CA GLN A 105 -4.04 -5.51 8.29
C GLN A 105 -3.81 -4.32 7.37
N PHE A 106 -2.76 -3.56 7.69
CA PHE A 106 -2.20 -2.60 6.75
C PHE A 106 -1.16 -3.27 5.85
N VAL A 107 -1.18 -2.92 4.56
CA VAL A 107 -0.09 -3.19 3.62
C VAL A 107 0.58 -1.87 3.27
N LEU A 108 1.85 -1.75 3.67
CA LEU A 108 2.70 -0.61 3.41
C LEU A 108 3.55 -0.92 2.18
N PHE A 109 3.26 -0.27 1.05
CA PHE A 109 3.97 -0.50 -0.20
C PHE A 109 5.28 0.27 -0.19
N ILE A 110 6.41 -0.42 -0.06
CA ILE A 110 7.74 0.22 -0.10
C ILE A 110 8.17 0.37 -1.56
N THR A 111 7.96 -0.66 -2.39
CA THR A 111 8.28 -0.68 -3.84
C THR A 111 7.16 -1.31 -4.64
N GLY A 112 7.18 -1.10 -5.96
CA GLY A 112 6.21 -1.69 -6.90
C GLY A 112 4.82 -1.07 -6.75
N GLY A 113 4.11 -1.39 -5.67
CA GLY A 113 2.69 -1.10 -5.47
C GLY A 113 1.81 -2.32 -5.75
N ALA A 114 0.51 -2.12 -5.82
CA ALA A 114 -0.46 -3.11 -6.32
C ALA A 114 -1.68 -2.43 -6.95
N GLU A 115 -2.33 -3.15 -7.85
CA GLU A 115 -3.71 -2.87 -8.24
C GLU A 115 -4.65 -3.74 -7.41
N ILE A 116 -5.66 -3.12 -6.81
CA ILE A 116 -6.71 -3.76 -6.02
C ILE A 116 -8.03 -3.63 -6.79
N GLU A 117 -8.70 -4.75 -7.05
CA GLU A 117 -10.03 -4.79 -7.64
C GLU A 117 -11.04 -5.30 -6.61
N ASN A 118 -12.07 -4.50 -6.34
CA ASN A 118 -13.12 -4.85 -5.38
C ASN A 118 -14.27 -5.63 -6.04
N GLY A 119 -15.21 -6.14 -5.24
CA GLY A 119 -16.34 -6.95 -5.71
C GLY A 119 -17.36 -6.21 -6.60
N LEU A 120 -17.19 -4.90 -6.80
CA LEU A 120 -17.96 -4.09 -7.76
C LEU A 120 -17.23 -3.91 -9.09
N GLY A 121 -16.00 -4.44 -9.22
CA GLY A 121 -15.13 -4.25 -10.38
C GLY A 121 -14.36 -2.93 -10.37
N GLU A 122 -14.43 -2.15 -9.28
CA GLU A 122 -13.67 -0.90 -9.15
C GLU A 122 -12.20 -1.23 -8.89
N ARG A 123 -11.31 -0.58 -9.65
CA ARG A 123 -9.86 -0.82 -9.60
C ARG A 123 -9.13 0.39 -9.06
N HIS A 124 -8.26 0.16 -8.10
CA HIS A 124 -7.44 1.19 -7.47
C HIS A 124 -5.98 0.79 -7.49
N LYS A 125 -5.11 1.71 -7.92
CA LYS A 125 -3.67 1.52 -7.85
C LYS A 125 -3.16 2.14 -6.55
N VAL A 126 -2.47 1.33 -5.75
CA VAL A 126 -1.71 1.80 -4.59
C VAL A 126 -0.24 1.79 -4.97
N LEU A 127 0.32 2.98 -5.13
CA LEU A 127 1.70 3.19 -5.57
C LEU A 127 2.69 2.94 -4.43
N PRO A 128 4.01 2.86 -4.71
CA PRO A 128 5.04 2.93 -3.67
C PRO A 128 4.86 4.16 -2.77
N GLY A 129 5.03 3.99 -1.46
CA GLY A 129 4.71 4.98 -0.43
C GLY A 129 3.23 5.00 -0.01
N GLY A 130 2.35 4.31 -0.75
CA GLY A 130 0.94 4.20 -0.41
C GLY A 130 0.65 3.17 0.69
N ILE A 131 -0.51 3.33 1.31
CA ILE A 131 -1.03 2.47 2.37
C ILE A 131 -2.34 1.84 1.89
N TYR A 132 -2.50 0.55 2.14
CA TYR A 132 -3.75 -0.19 1.96
C TYR A 132 -4.19 -0.80 3.28
N LEU A 133 -5.48 -0.78 3.57
CA LEU A 133 -6.10 -1.46 4.71
C LEU A 133 -7.11 -2.47 4.18
N GLY A 134 -6.84 -3.75 4.35
CA GLY A 134 -7.80 -4.83 4.08
C GLY A 134 -8.51 -5.24 5.37
N GLU A 135 -9.83 -5.23 5.36
CA GLU A 135 -10.69 -5.63 6.50
C GLU A 135 -11.77 -6.64 6.09
N GLU A 136 -11.83 -7.01 4.82
CA GLU A 136 -12.75 -7.98 4.24
C GLU A 136 -12.33 -9.43 4.56
N GLU A 137 -12.45 -9.81 5.83
CA GLU A 137 -12.18 -11.16 6.33
C GLU A 137 -13.29 -12.17 5.95
N THR A 138 -14.38 -11.68 5.38
CA THR A 138 -15.54 -12.47 4.95
C THR A 138 -16.04 -12.03 3.57
N GLY A 139 -16.99 -12.77 2.99
CA GLY A 139 -17.57 -12.44 1.69
C GLY A 139 -16.67 -12.80 0.51
N GLN A 140 -16.77 -12.04 -0.58
CA GLN A 140 -16.04 -12.29 -1.83
C GLN A 140 -14.54 -11.94 -1.75
N GLY A 141 -14.20 -10.90 -0.98
CA GLY A 141 -12.84 -10.36 -0.94
C GLY A 141 -12.49 -9.51 -2.17
N HIS A 142 -11.22 -9.45 -2.54
CA HIS A 142 -10.69 -8.62 -3.63
C HIS A 142 -9.74 -9.42 -4.54
N ILE A 143 -9.35 -8.85 -5.68
CA ILE A 143 -8.22 -9.33 -6.50
C ILE A 143 -7.04 -8.38 -6.29
N THR A 144 -5.84 -8.95 -6.19
CA THR A 144 -4.59 -8.18 -6.09
C THR A 144 -3.68 -8.50 -7.26
N ARG A 145 -3.18 -7.47 -7.96
CA ARG A 145 -2.22 -7.62 -9.06
C ARG A 145 -0.95 -6.82 -8.84
N ALA A 146 0.18 -7.33 -9.33
CA ALA A 146 1.41 -6.57 -9.41
C ALA A 146 1.22 -5.34 -10.31
N LEU A 147 1.70 -4.19 -9.85
CA LEU A 147 1.63 -2.96 -10.63
C LEU A 147 2.75 -2.94 -11.68
N GLU A 148 2.37 -2.83 -12.97
CA GLU A 148 3.31 -2.72 -14.10
C GLU A 148 4.33 -3.88 -14.21
N GLY A 149 3.95 -5.08 -13.75
CA GLY A 149 4.84 -6.25 -13.80
C GLY A 149 6.12 -6.06 -12.98
N ARG A 150 6.05 -5.32 -11.86
CA ARG A 150 7.19 -5.07 -10.98
C ARG A 150 7.09 -5.92 -9.71
N GLU A 151 8.25 -6.45 -9.28
CA GLU A 151 8.40 -7.06 -7.96
C GLU A 151 8.07 -6.02 -6.88
N ARG A 152 7.27 -6.43 -5.88
CA ARG A 152 6.81 -5.58 -4.79
C ARG A 152 7.46 -6.00 -3.49
N PHE A 153 8.15 -5.07 -2.83
CA PHE A 153 8.57 -5.19 -1.44
C PHE A 153 7.62 -4.35 -0.57
N SER A 154 7.06 -4.97 0.46
CA SER A 154 6.04 -4.37 1.33
C SER A 154 6.14 -4.88 2.76
N ILE A 155 5.56 -4.14 3.70
CA ILE A 155 5.33 -4.62 5.07
C ILE A 155 3.84 -4.88 5.24
N PHE A 156 3.50 -6.05 5.76
CA PHE A 156 2.14 -6.38 6.20
C PHE A 156 2.13 -6.20 7.73
N ALA A 157 1.29 -5.30 8.24
CA ALA A 157 1.18 -4.95 9.64
C ALA A 157 -0.19 -5.42 10.16
N HIS A 158 -0.18 -6.43 11.02
CA HIS A 158 -1.37 -7.15 11.46
C HIS A 158 -2.03 -6.45 12.66
N LEU A 159 -3.34 -6.22 12.59
CA LEU A 159 -4.09 -5.49 13.60
C LEU A 159 -4.74 -6.41 14.66
N GLY A 160 -4.90 -7.70 14.35
CA GLY A 160 -5.58 -8.67 15.20
C GLY A 160 -7.10 -8.63 15.11
#